data_AF-A0A8S3I6K8-F1
#
_entry.id   AF-A0A8S3I6K8-F1
#
_cell.length_a   1.000
_cell.length_b   1.000
_cell.length_c   1.000
_cell.angle_alpha   90.00
_cell.angle_beta   90.00
_cell.angle_gamma   90.00
#
_symmetry.space_group_name_H-M   'P 1'
#
loop_
_entity.id
_entity.type
_entity.pdbx_description
1 polymer ?
#
loop_
_entity_poly.entity_id
_entity_poly.type
_entity_poly.pdbx_seq_one_letter_code
_entity_poly.pdbx_strand_id
1 'polypeptide(L)'
;IAKYFIYTDYIRKQADEFLSKNQISPDTLLALHIRNGIDFERACTYATENSNFFASAQCLGHKLEKGIKLTNEICYPSEDNILIQTEHMVAKVKPTVLYVAADGNPMIDEFRQLLGKKYNVKIIKYERPENQSLSEAAHVDLYILSIAEHAIVNCPSTFSAFAKRQRDIREKSTDFWGIENDKLTNEPKSDL
;
A
#
# COMPACT_ATOMS: atom_id res chain seq x y z
N ILE A 1 2.75 -16.52 -11.91
CA ILE A 1 1.45 -17.04 -11.42
C ILE A 1 0.41 -15.93 -11.23
N ALA A 2 0.75 -14.79 -10.61
CA ALA A 2 -0.21 -13.71 -10.31
C ALA A 2 -1.08 -13.24 -11.51
N LYS A 3 -0.56 -13.26 -12.75
CA LYS A 3 -1.31 -12.90 -13.98
C LYS A 3 -2.53 -13.78 -14.26
N TYR A 4 -2.59 -14.97 -13.68
CA TYR A 4 -3.71 -15.88 -13.81
C TYR A 4 -4.75 -15.71 -12.70
N PHE A 5 -4.44 -14.91 -11.67
CA PHE A 5 -5.44 -14.52 -10.69
C PHE A 5 -6.28 -13.38 -11.27
N ILE A 6 -7.57 -13.63 -11.45
CA ILE A 6 -8.54 -12.66 -11.94
C ILE A 6 -9.55 -12.44 -10.83
N TYR A 7 -9.75 -11.20 -10.42
CA TYR A 7 -10.82 -10.84 -9.48
C TYR A 7 -12.18 -11.21 -10.05
N THR A 8 -13.05 -11.74 -9.21
CA THR A 8 -14.44 -12.01 -9.57
C THR A 8 -15.16 -10.72 -9.96
N ASP A 9 -16.17 -10.84 -10.82
CA ASP A 9 -16.97 -9.69 -11.23
C ASP A 9 -17.68 -9.04 -10.05
N TYR A 10 -18.02 -9.82 -9.01
CA TYR A 10 -18.55 -9.29 -7.76
C TYR A 10 -17.60 -8.28 -7.10
N ILE A 11 -16.34 -8.65 -6.83
CA ILE A 11 -15.38 -7.76 -6.17
C ILE A 11 -15.09 -6.54 -7.04
N ARG A 12 -14.93 -6.75 -8.36
CA ARG A 12 -14.72 -5.66 -9.32
C ARG A 12 -15.86 -4.65 -9.25
N LYS A 13 -17.11 -5.14 -9.32
CA LYS A 13 -18.30 -4.29 -9.28
C LYS A 13 -18.40 -3.51 -7.97
N GLN A 14 -18.12 -4.12 -6.82
CA GLN A 14 -18.15 -3.41 -5.53
C GLN A 14 -17.14 -2.26 -5.48
N ALA A 15 -15.92 -2.48 -5.96
CA ALA A 15 -14.91 -1.43 -6.03
C ALA A 15 -15.29 -0.33 -7.03
N ASP A 16 -15.72 -0.70 -8.23
CA ASP A 16 -16.09 0.25 -9.28
C ASP A 16 -17.30 1.10 -8.88
N GLU A 17 -18.30 0.52 -8.20
CA GLU A 17 -19.43 1.23 -7.61
C GLU A 17 -18.99 2.23 -6.55
N PHE A 18 -18.08 1.82 -5.65
CA PHE A 18 -17.52 2.69 -4.62
C PHE A 18 -16.77 3.88 -5.22
N LEU A 19 -15.90 3.64 -6.21
CA LEU A 19 -15.13 4.68 -6.90
C LEU A 19 -16.06 5.63 -7.68
N SER A 20 -17.03 5.07 -8.41
CA SER A 20 -18.00 5.84 -9.21
C SER A 20 -18.87 6.74 -8.33
N LYS A 21 -19.43 6.19 -7.24
CA LYS A 21 -20.23 6.96 -6.25
C LYS A 21 -19.44 8.14 -5.69
N ASN A 22 -18.13 7.99 -5.56
CA ASN A 22 -17.24 9.01 -5.02
C ASN A 22 -16.61 9.92 -6.08
N GLN A 23 -16.92 9.71 -7.37
CA GLN A 23 -16.36 10.43 -8.53
C GLN A 23 -14.82 10.30 -8.61
N ILE A 24 -14.32 9.08 -8.46
CA ILE A 24 -12.90 8.78 -8.39
C ILE A 24 -12.49 7.98 -9.62
N SER A 25 -11.42 8.42 -10.27
CA SER A 25 -10.76 7.66 -11.33
C SER A 25 -9.52 6.95 -10.77
N PRO A 26 -9.23 5.70 -11.15
CA PRO A 26 -8.08 4.97 -10.62
C PRO A 26 -6.72 5.64 -10.85
N ASP A 27 -6.57 6.37 -11.95
CA ASP A 27 -5.36 7.14 -12.33
C ASP A 27 -5.13 8.38 -11.45
N THR A 28 -6.09 8.75 -10.59
CA THR A 28 -5.95 9.86 -9.65
C THR A 28 -5.71 9.42 -8.20
N LEU A 29 -5.60 8.10 -7.97
CA LEU A 29 -5.43 7.51 -6.66
C LEU A 29 -3.95 7.41 -6.24
N LEU A 30 -3.66 7.91 -5.05
CA LEU A 30 -2.57 7.41 -4.22
C LEU A 30 -3.18 6.45 -3.19
N ALA A 31 -2.84 5.16 -3.27
CA ALA A 31 -3.38 4.16 -2.35
C ALA A 31 -2.36 3.74 -1.28
N LEU A 32 -2.79 3.75 -0.03
CA LEU A 32 -1.98 3.37 1.12
C LEU A 32 -2.46 2.04 1.67
N HIS A 33 -1.51 1.14 1.98
CA HIS A 33 -1.79 0.00 2.84
C HIS A 33 -1.03 0.13 4.16
N ILE A 34 -1.78 0.37 5.24
CA ILE A 34 -1.26 0.51 6.60
C ILE A 34 -1.54 -0.80 7.35
N ARG A 35 -0.47 -1.51 7.74
CA ARG A 35 -0.56 -2.75 8.52
C ARG A 35 -0.15 -2.44 9.96
N ASN A 36 -1.08 -1.91 10.76
CA ASN A 36 -0.86 -1.44 12.13
C ASN A 36 -1.78 -2.11 13.16
N GLY A 37 -2.27 -3.33 12.85
CA GLY A 37 -2.91 -4.19 13.84
C GLY A 37 -1.96 -4.63 14.95
N ILE A 38 -2.50 -4.84 16.16
CA ILE A 38 -1.74 -5.26 17.35
C ILE A 38 -1.06 -6.63 17.18
N ASP A 39 -1.62 -7.51 16.34
CA ASP A 39 -1.00 -8.78 15.97
C ASP A 39 0.29 -8.55 15.17
N PHE A 40 0.28 -7.56 14.28
CA PHE A 40 1.40 -7.23 13.41
C PHE A 40 2.50 -6.45 14.13
N GLU A 41 2.13 -5.56 15.07
CA GLU A 41 3.07 -4.90 15.98
C GLU A 41 3.96 -5.94 16.68
N ARG A 42 3.34 -6.95 17.28
CA ARG A 42 4.04 -8.05 17.95
C ARG A 42 4.86 -8.88 16.97
N ALA A 43 4.34 -9.17 15.78
CA ALA A 43 5.08 -9.92 14.78
C ALA A 43 6.38 -9.21 14.39
N CYS A 44 6.34 -7.88 14.21
CA CYS A 44 7.51 -7.09 13.84
C CYS A 44 8.61 -7.06 14.91
N THR A 45 8.32 -7.38 16.18
CA THR A 45 9.37 -7.55 17.22
C THR A 45 10.33 -8.72 16.95
N TYR A 46 9.92 -9.68 16.09
CA TYR A 46 10.76 -10.81 15.67
C TYR A 46 11.46 -10.59 14.32
N ALA A 47 11.21 -9.46 13.66
CA ALA A 47 11.90 -9.13 12.42
C ALA A 47 13.38 -8.85 12.69
N THR A 48 14.26 -9.37 11.84
CA THR A 48 15.71 -9.19 11.96
C THR A 48 16.27 -8.59 10.68
N GLU A 49 17.28 -7.72 10.79
CA GLU A 49 17.90 -7.08 9.62
C GLU A 49 18.57 -8.06 8.63
N ASN A 50 18.92 -9.27 9.08
CA ASN A 50 19.75 -10.23 8.34
C ASN A 50 18.96 -11.36 7.68
N SER A 51 17.62 -11.33 7.71
CA SER A 51 16.80 -12.36 7.09
C SER A 51 15.51 -11.80 6.50
N ASN A 52 14.95 -12.54 5.54
CA ASN A 52 13.61 -12.26 5.04
C ASN A 52 12.57 -12.67 6.09
N PHE A 53 11.68 -11.74 6.40
CA PHE A 53 10.51 -11.93 7.25
C PHE A 53 9.23 -11.82 6.42
N PHE A 54 8.36 -12.83 6.47
CA PHE A 54 7.14 -12.92 5.65
C PHE A 54 7.37 -12.57 4.17
N ALA A 55 6.68 -11.55 3.65
CA ALA A 55 6.78 -11.14 2.26
C ALA A 55 7.90 -10.12 1.98
N SER A 56 8.79 -9.85 2.93
CA SER A 56 9.79 -8.78 2.81
C SER A 56 10.74 -8.92 1.62
N ALA A 57 10.92 -10.12 1.09
CA ALA A 57 11.64 -10.34 -0.18
C ALA A 57 11.13 -9.46 -1.34
N GLN A 58 9.87 -9.01 -1.31
CA GLN A 58 9.33 -8.09 -2.31
C GLN A 58 10.02 -6.72 -2.34
N CYS A 59 10.55 -6.26 -1.19
CA CYS A 59 11.28 -4.99 -1.08
C CYS A 59 12.78 -5.18 -0.80
N LEU A 60 13.21 -6.34 -0.27
CA LEU A 60 14.61 -6.61 0.10
C LEU A 60 15.35 -7.50 -0.92
N GLY A 61 14.60 -8.25 -1.74
CA GLY A 61 15.15 -9.31 -2.59
C GLY A 61 15.16 -10.68 -1.90
N HIS A 62 15.13 -11.75 -2.70
CA HIS A 62 15.03 -13.12 -2.17
C HIS A 62 16.27 -13.57 -1.38
N LYS A 63 17.42 -12.96 -1.67
CA LYS A 63 18.73 -13.15 -1.05
C LYS A 63 19.24 -11.86 -0.40
N LEU A 64 18.35 -10.91 -0.09
CA LEU A 64 18.69 -9.58 0.45
C LEU A 64 19.57 -8.75 -0.49
N GLU A 65 19.51 -9.04 -1.79
CA GLU A 65 20.36 -8.46 -2.83
C GLU A 65 20.11 -6.97 -3.07
N LYS A 66 19.01 -6.40 -2.56
CA LYS A 66 18.75 -4.94 -2.66
C LYS A 66 19.55 -4.12 -1.65
N GLY A 67 20.26 -4.75 -0.71
CA GLY A 67 21.09 -4.05 0.29
C GLY A 67 20.29 -3.24 1.32
N ILE A 68 18.96 -3.38 1.32
CA ILE A 68 18.07 -2.74 2.29
C ILE A 68 17.96 -3.68 3.50
N LYS A 69 18.13 -3.13 4.70
CA LYS A 69 17.96 -3.85 5.96
C LYS A 69 16.51 -3.79 6.40
N LEU A 70 15.97 -4.90 6.90
CA LEU A 70 14.62 -4.91 7.48
C LEU A 70 14.61 -4.21 8.84
N THR A 71 14.37 -2.90 8.85
CA THR A 71 14.23 -2.10 10.07
C THR A 71 12.81 -2.19 10.64
N ASN A 72 12.64 -1.73 11.88
CA ASN A 72 11.31 -1.61 12.46
C ASN A 72 10.41 -0.67 11.65
N GLU A 73 10.93 0.46 11.13
CA GLU A 73 10.12 1.36 10.29
C GLU A 73 9.66 0.72 8.96
N ILE A 74 10.40 -0.25 8.42
CA ILE A 74 9.98 -0.99 7.22
C ILE A 74 8.91 -2.04 7.57
N CYS A 75 9.00 -2.64 8.76
CA CYS A 75 8.05 -3.65 9.22
C CYS A 75 6.76 -3.02 9.76
N TYR A 76 6.90 -2.13 10.74
CA TYR A 76 5.83 -1.46 11.48
C TYR A 76 6.15 0.05 11.55
N PRO A 77 5.88 0.81 10.46
CA PRO A 77 6.21 2.23 10.40
C PRO A 77 5.48 3.01 11.49
N SER A 78 6.20 3.96 12.09
CA SER A 78 5.64 4.92 13.04
C SER A 78 4.61 5.83 12.36
N GLU A 79 3.66 6.36 13.15
CA GLU A 79 2.66 7.32 12.65
C GLU A 79 3.33 8.54 11.98
N ASP A 80 4.39 9.07 12.59
CA ASP A 80 5.17 10.18 12.03
C ASP A 80 5.78 9.79 10.67
N ASN A 81 6.35 8.59 10.54
CA ASN A 81 6.91 8.12 9.26
C ASN A 81 5.83 8.00 8.19
N ILE A 82 4.67 7.43 8.52
CA ILE A 82 3.52 7.31 7.61
C ILE A 82 3.09 8.70 7.14
N LEU A 83 2.95 9.67 8.05
CA LEU A 83 2.53 11.02 7.74
C LEU A 83 3.54 11.75 6.83
N ILE A 84 4.82 11.74 7.20
CA ILE A 84 5.89 12.39 6.43
C ILE A 84 6.02 11.78 5.02
N GLN A 85 6.09 10.45 4.92
CA GLN A 85 6.24 9.78 3.64
C GLN A 85 5.00 9.96 2.75
N THR A 86 3.80 9.99 3.34
CA THR A 86 2.56 10.30 2.62
C THR A 86 2.57 11.73 2.10
N GLU A 87 2.94 12.72 2.91
CA GLU A 87 3.01 14.11 2.45
C GLU A 87 4.01 14.28 1.29
N HIS A 88 5.21 13.69 1.42
CA HIS A 88 6.19 13.70 0.33
C HIS A 88 5.63 13.07 -0.95
N MET A 89 4.90 11.96 -0.83
CA MET A 89 4.30 11.29 -1.98
C MET A 89 3.17 12.09 -2.60
N VAL A 90 2.32 12.73 -1.79
CA VAL A 90 1.27 13.63 -2.27
C VAL A 90 1.88 14.81 -3.04
N ALA A 91 2.97 15.39 -2.56
CA ALA A 91 3.67 16.46 -3.28
C ALA A 91 4.27 15.99 -4.62
N LYS A 92 4.79 14.75 -4.66
CA LYS A 92 5.43 14.14 -5.84
C LYS A 92 4.42 13.73 -6.90
N VAL A 93 3.40 12.95 -6.52
CA VAL A 93 2.43 12.33 -7.44
C VAL A 93 1.25 13.26 -7.74
N LYS A 94 0.95 14.22 -6.86
CA LYS A 94 -0.19 15.14 -6.98
C LYS A 94 -1.53 14.41 -7.22
N PRO A 95 -1.87 13.38 -6.41
CA PRO A 95 -3.13 12.68 -6.55
C PRO A 95 -4.30 13.63 -6.28
N THR A 96 -5.50 13.32 -6.77
CA THR A 96 -6.72 14.02 -6.31
C THR A 96 -7.35 13.30 -5.11
N VAL A 97 -6.98 12.03 -4.90
CA VAL A 97 -7.55 11.19 -3.85
C VAL A 97 -6.46 10.37 -3.16
N LEU A 98 -6.48 10.40 -1.83
CA LEU A 98 -5.75 9.47 -0.96
C LEU A 98 -6.70 8.36 -0.51
N TYR A 99 -6.45 7.14 -0.94
CA TYR A 99 -7.18 5.95 -0.51
C TYR A 99 -6.42 5.21 0.59
N VAL A 100 -7.07 4.84 1.68
CA VAL A 100 -6.43 4.14 2.80
C VAL A 100 -7.09 2.80 3.07
N ALA A 101 -6.32 1.72 2.93
CA ALA A 101 -6.63 0.38 3.42
C ALA A 101 -5.82 0.11 4.69
N ALA A 102 -6.49 -0.29 5.78
CA ALA A 102 -5.84 -0.58 7.05
C ALA A 102 -6.51 -1.74 7.78
N ASP A 103 -5.71 -2.50 8.54
CA ASP A 103 -6.19 -3.55 9.45
C ASP A 103 -6.40 -3.05 10.89
N GLY A 104 -5.77 -1.93 11.27
CA GLY A 104 -5.93 -1.23 12.56
C GLY A 104 -6.45 0.19 12.38
N ASN A 105 -5.69 1.20 12.84
CA ASN A 105 -6.05 2.62 12.71
C ASN A 105 -5.79 3.13 11.27
N PRO A 106 -6.81 3.59 10.52
CA PRO A 106 -6.63 4.12 9.17
C PRO A 106 -6.10 5.57 9.12
N MET A 107 -5.88 6.23 10.26
CA MET A 107 -5.25 7.56 10.36
C MET A 107 -5.94 8.67 9.52
N ILE A 108 -7.26 8.56 9.31
CA ILE A 108 -7.99 9.44 8.39
C ILE A 108 -7.97 10.90 8.85
N ASP A 109 -8.09 11.15 10.16
CA ASP A 109 -8.18 12.50 10.70
C ASP A 109 -6.80 13.18 10.74
N GLU A 110 -5.76 12.40 11.01
CA GLU A 110 -4.35 12.78 10.95
C GLU A 110 -3.97 13.19 9.51
N PHE A 111 -4.38 12.41 8.50
CA PHE A 111 -4.19 12.80 7.11
C PHE A 111 -4.97 14.06 6.74
N ARG A 112 -6.21 14.24 7.25
CA ARG A 112 -7.01 15.45 6.98
C ARG A 112 -6.35 16.69 7.58
N GLN A 113 -5.82 16.58 8.79
CA GLN A 113 -5.11 17.66 9.45
C GLN A 113 -3.82 18.04 8.71
N LEU A 114 -3.04 17.04 8.30
CA LEU A 114 -1.77 17.23 7.60
C LEU A 114 -1.97 17.80 6.19
N LEU A 115 -2.85 17.17 5.40
CA LEU A 115 -2.94 17.44 3.97
C LEU A 115 -4.00 18.48 3.62
N GLY A 116 -5.11 18.55 4.37
CA GLY A 116 -6.32 19.28 3.97
C GLY A 116 -6.17 20.79 3.84
N LYS A 117 -5.14 21.38 4.46
CA LYS A 117 -4.83 22.82 4.32
C LYS A 117 -3.89 23.14 3.16
N LYS A 118 -3.10 22.16 2.70
CA LYS A 118 -1.98 22.35 1.78
C LYS A 118 -2.22 21.75 0.41
N TYR A 119 -3.03 20.69 0.33
CA TYR A 119 -3.31 19.97 -0.90
C TYR A 119 -4.81 19.80 -1.11
N ASN A 120 -5.25 19.89 -2.35
CA ASN A 120 -6.63 19.57 -2.74
C ASN A 120 -6.78 18.05 -2.94
N VAL A 121 -6.66 17.29 -1.85
CA VAL A 121 -6.70 15.81 -1.86
C VAL A 121 -7.87 15.34 -1.00
N LYS A 122 -8.76 14.55 -1.61
CA LYS A 122 -9.86 13.89 -0.90
C LYS A 122 -9.31 12.62 -0.21
N ILE A 123 -9.51 12.50 1.10
CA ILE A 123 -9.05 11.34 1.88
C ILE A 123 -10.22 10.41 2.15
N ILE A 124 -10.08 9.15 1.75
CA ILE A 124 -11.14 8.14 1.85
C ILE A 124 -10.59 6.76 2.24
N LYS A 125 -11.50 5.94 2.76
CA LYS A 125 -11.35 4.49 2.92
C LYS A 125 -12.61 3.82 2.41
N TYR A 126 -12.52 2.53 2.09
CA TYR A 126 -13.71 1.79 1.68
C TYR A 126 -14.69 1.63 2.86
N GLU A 127 -15.92 2.07 2.64
CA GLU A 127 -17.01 1.96 3.61
C GLU A 127 -17.74 0.65 3.37
N ARG A 128 -17.31 -0.40 4.07
CA ARG A 128 -17.89 -1.74 3.98
C ARG A 128 -19.40 -1.72 4.30
N PRO A 129 -20.27 -2.14 3.37
CA PRO A 129 -21.69 -2.37 3.65
C PRO A 129 -21.92 -3.42 4.75
N GLU A 130 -22.99 -3.28 5.54
CA GLU A 130 -23.29 -4.21 6.65
C GLU A 130 -23.50 -5.66 6.20
N ASN A 131 -24.01 -5.86 4.99
CA ASN A 131 -24.25 -7.17 4.40
C ASN A 131 -22.99 -7.80 3.76
N GLN A 132 -21.83 -7.12 3.81
CA GLN A 132 -20.58 -7.61 3.25
C GLN A 132 -19.67 -8.15 4.35
N SER A 133 -19.10 -9.33 4.13
CA SER A 133 -18.14 -9.94 5.06
C SER A 133 -16.83 -9.15 5.13
N LEU A 134 -16.07 -9.31 6.22
CA LEU A 134 -14.71 -8.74 6.34
C LEU A 134 -13.78 -9.23 5.22
N SER A 135 -13.92 -10.49 4.82
CA SER A 135 -13.11 -11.06 3.74
C SER A 135 -13.42 -10.38 2.41
N GLU A 136 -14.70 -10.20 2.07
CA GLU A 136 -15.08 -9.51 0.83
C GLU A 136 -14.61 -8.06 0.82
N ALA A 137 -14.73 -7.34 1.93
CA ALA A 137 -14.22 -5.98 2.07
C ALA A 137 -12.70 -5.91 1.84
N ALA A 138 -11.95 -6.84 2.42
CA ALA A 138 -10.50 -6.93 2.24
C ALA A 138 -10.12 -7.22 0.77
N HIS A 139 -10.93 -7.99 0.03
CA HIS A 139 -10.71 -8.18 -1.40
C HIS A 139 -11.02 -6.92 -2.23
N VAL A 140 -11.97 -6.09 -1.79
CA VAL A 140 -12.22 -4.77 -2.39
C VAL A 140 -11.02 -3.84 -2.16
N ASP A 141 -10.48 -3.79 -0.94
CA ASP A 141 -9.24 -3.07 -0.64
C ASP A 141 -8.09 -3.51 -1.55
N LEU A 142 -7.87 -4.84 -1.69
CA LEU A 142 -6.84 -5.39 -2.58
C LEU A 142 -7.05 -4.94 -4.02
N TYR A 143 -8.30 -4.93 -4.50
CA TYR A 143 -8.59 -4.51 -5.86
C TYR A 143 -8.26 -3.03 -6.07
N ILE A 144 -8.71 -2.14 -5.16
CA ILE A 144 -8.43 -0.70 -5.24
C ILE A 144 -6.92 -0.43 -5.16
N LEU A 145 -6.21 -1.06 -4.23
CA LEU A 145 -4.75 -1.01 -4.14
C LEU A 145 -4.07 -1.47 -5.44
N SER A 146 -4.64 -2.47 -6.12
CA SER A 146 -4.05 -3.03 -7.35
C SER A 146 -4.21 -2.14 -8.59
N ILE A 147 -5.23 -1.29 -8.62
CA ILE A 147 -5.55 -0.44 -9.79
C ILE A 147 -5.13 1.03 -9.63
N ALA A 148 -4.84 1.48 -8.40
CA ALA A 148 -4.43 2.86 -8.14
C ALA A 148 -3.19 3.27 -8.94
N GLU A 149 -3.07 4.55 -9.29
CA GLU A 149 -1.91 5.06 -10.04
C GLU A 149 -0.60 4.80 -9.31
N HIS A 150 -0.53 5.22 -8.04
CA HIS A 150 0.60 4.97 -7.16
C HIS A 150 0.14 4.32 -5.86
N ALA A 151 1.01 3.54 -5.23
CA ALA A 151 0.72 3.00 -3.91
C ALA A 151 1.94 2.99 -2.99
N ILE A 152 1.71 3.18 -1.70
CA ILE A 152 2.71 2.91 -0.65
C ILE A 152 2.17 1.76 0.19
N VAL A 153 2.95 0.68 0.30
CA VAL A 153 2.50 -0.57 0.93
C VAL A 153 3.50 -1.08 1.97
N ASN A 154 3.08 -2.06 2.76
CA ASN A 154 3.88 -2.61 3.84
C ASN A 154 4.75 -3.77 3.32
N CYS A 155 6.06 -3.70 3.55
CA CYS A 155 6.99 -4.64 2.93
C CYS A 155 6.86 -6.09 3.44
N PRO A 156 6.75 -6.38 4.75
CA PRO A 156 6.54 -7.77 5.19
C PRO A 156 5.12 -8.31 4.96
N SER A 157 4.13 -7.45 4.74
CA SER A 157 2.74 -7.87 4.58
C SER A 157 2.49 -8.68 3.30
N THR A 158 1.92 -9.88 3.46
CA THR A 158 1.47 -10.72 2.33
C THR A 158 0.25 -10.13 1.62
N PHE A 159 -0.57 -9.32 2.31
CA PHE A 159 -1.67 -8.56 1.73
C PHE A 159 -1.13 -7.49 0.75
N SER A 160 -0.11 -6.74 1.16
CA SER A 160 0.63 -5.85 0.27
C SER A 160 1.28 -6.59 -0.89
N ALA A 161 1.89 -7.75 -0.64
CA ALA A 161 2.52 -8.56 -1.68
C ALA A 161 1.54 -9.02 -2.75
N PHE A 162 0.29 -9.28 -2.36
CA PHE A 162 -0.78 -9.58 -3.30
C PHE A 162 -1.03 -8.40 -4.25
N ALA A 163 -1.29 -7.22 -3.70
CA ALA A 163 -1.53 -6.01 -4.48
C ALA A 163 -0.30 -5.64 -5.33
N LYS A 164 0.91 -5.66 -4.77
CA LYS A 164 2.16 -5.39 -5.49
C LYS A 164 2.32 -6.26 -6.74
N ARG A 165 2.09 -7.58 -6.63
CA ARG A 165 2.16 -8.47 -7.81
C ARG A 165 1.11 -8.14 -8.87
N GLN A 166 -0.08 -7.71 -8.46
CA GLN A 166 -1.13 -7.26 -9.37
C GLN A 166 -0.78 -5.92 -10.04
N ARG A 167 -0.14 -5.01 -9.31
CA ARG A 167 0.38 -3.73 -9.81
C ARG A 167 1.50 -3.93 -10.82
N ASP A 168 2.43 -4.86 -10.55
CA ASP A 168 3.55 -5.18 -11.44
C ASP A 168 3.10 -5.66 -12.81
N ILE A 169 2.02 -6.44 -12.87
CA ILE A 169 1.42 -6.89 -14.15
C ILE A 169 0.85 -5.71 -14.95
N ARG A 170 0.41 -4.64 -14.25
CA ARG A 170 -0.19 -3.44 -14.83
C ARG A 170 0.80 -2.29 -14.95
N GLU A 171 2.09 -2.55 -14.68
CA GLU A 171 3.15 -1.55 -14.70
C GLU A 171 2.85 -0.33 -13.79
N LYS A 172 2.16 -0.56 -12.67
CA LYS A 172 1.84 0.48 -11.68
C LYS A 172 2.94 0.59 -10.63
N SER A 173 3.34 1.83 -10.34
CA SER A 173 4.47 2.12 -9.43
C SER A 173 4.12 1.87 -7.97
N THR A 174 5.03 1.31 -7.18
CA THR A 174 4.77 0.99 -5.77
C THR A 174 5.99 1.28 -4.91
N ASP A 175 5.77 2.06 -3.85
CA ASP A 175 6.75 2.35 -2.81
C ASP A 175 6.43 1.54 -1.54
N PHE A 176 7.41 1.47 -0.64
CA PHE A 176 7.26 0.78 0.64
C PHE A 176 7.52 1.73 1.80
N TRP A 177 6.79 1.54 2.90
CA TRP A 177 7.03 2.29 4.14
C TRP A 177 8.47 2.12 4.63
N GLY A 178 9.04 3.19 5.17
CA GLY A 178 10.41 3.17 5.74
C GLY A 178 11.54 3.01 4.72
N ILE A 179 11.24 2.97 3.40
CA ILE A 179 12.23 2.88 2.33
C ILE A 179 12.23 4.17 1.51
N GLU A 180 13.34 4.89 1.54
CA GLU A 180 13.57 6.05 0.67
C GLU A 180 13.86 5.59 -0.76
N ASN A 181 13.25 6.26 -1.75
CA ASN A 181 13.31 5.87 -3.16
C ASN A 181 14.72 5.78 -3.76
N ASP A 182 15.67 6.56 -3.25
CA ASP A 182 17.06 6.54 -3.71
C ASP A 182 17.75 5.19 -3.41
N LYS A 183 17.18 4.39 -2.50
CA LYS A 183 17.69 3.05 -2.14
C LYS A 183 17.08 1.93 -2.98
N LEU A 184 16.00 2.19 -3.72
CA LEU A 184 15.34 1.21 -4.60
C LEU A 184 15.88 1.24 -6.04
N THR A 185 16.60 2.29 -6.43
CA THR A 185 17.10 2.49 -7.81
C THR A 185 18.41 1.76 -8.13
N ASN A 186 18.98 1.01 -7.18
CA ASN A 186 20.10 0.09 -7.42
C ASN A 186 19.61 -1.26 -7.99
N GLU A 187 18.69 -1.26 -8.95
CA GLU A 187 18.50 -2.42 -9.80
C GLU A 187 19.66 -2.45 -10.81
N PRO A 188 20.49 -3.52 -10.84
CA PRO A 188 21.39 -3.70 -11.97
C PRO A 188 20.53 -3.79 -13.22
N LYS A 189 20.77 -2.89 -14.19
CA LYS A 189 20.23 -3.01 -15.54
C LYS A 189 20.50 -4.44 -16.00
N SER A 190 19.45 -5.17 -16.37
CA SER A 190 19.63 -6.48 -16.97
C SER A 190 20.34 -6.30 -18.30
N ASP A 191 21.62 -6.67 -18.35
CA ASP A 191 22.30 -6.93 -19.61
C ASP A 191 21.78 -8.29 -20.13
N LEU A 192 20.68 -8.25 -20.89
CA LEU A 192 20.24 -9.29 -21.82
C LEU A 192 19.55 -8.63 -23.01
#